data_AF-A0A432RUM5-F1
#
_entry.id   AF-A0A432RUM5-F1
#
_cell.length_a   1.000
_cell.length_b   1.000
_cell.length_c   1.000
_cell.angle_alpha   90.00
_cell.angle_beta   90.00
_cell.angle_gamma   90.00
#
_symmetry.space_group_name_H-M   'P 1'
#
loop_
_entity.id
_entity.type
_entity.pdbx_description
1 polymer ?
#
loop_
_entity_poly.entity_id
_entity_poly.type
_entity_poly.pdbx_seq_one_letter_code
_entity_poly.pdbx_strand_id
1 'polypeptide(L)'
;DIEKAVLNGEVDAGVLIHESILTYDEKLEVEAKIWDIWSELNGENLPLPLGGMAIRRSIPLLDAINIEEILTKAVQIANSHKEILSKMLIERNLVRVNSETLKKYLSLYANDESITLSEIQLKAINKLFELGFNAGFYDELVDVNDCLIPIEYKKVRFS
;
A
#
# COMPACT_ATOMS: atom_id res chain seq x y z
N ASP A 1 -8.16 -16.62 -11.24
CA ASP A 1 -9.59 -16.84 -10.95
C ASP A 1 -10.45 -15.68 -11.41
N ILE A 2 -10.11 -14.43 -11.06
CA ILE A 2 -10.85 -13.23 -11.52
C ILE A 2 -11.00 -13.18 -13.05
N GLU A 3 -9.90 -13.29 -13.80
CA GLU A 3 -9.96 -13.23 -15.28
C GLU A 3 -10.82 -14.34 -15.88
N LYS A 4 -10.75 -15.56 -15.33
CA LYS A 4 -11.55 -16.69 -15.81
C LYS A 4 -13.04 -16.47 -15.59
N ALA A 5 -13.43 -15.91 -14.45
CA ALA A 5 -14.83 -15.60 -14.16
C ALA A 5 -15.39 -14.58 -15.17
N VAL A 6 -14.60 -13.58 -15.56
CA VAL A 6 -14.97 -12.61 -16.60
C VAL A 6 -15.08 -13.31 -17.97
N LEU A 7 -14.06 -14.09 -18.35
CA LEU A 7 -14.04 -14.79 -19.64
C LEU A 7 -15.16 -15.83 -19.80
N ASN A 8 -15.58 -16.46 -18.70
CA ASN A 8 -16.69 -17.41 -18.68
C ASN A 8 -18.07 -16.73 -18.62
N GLY A 9 -18.13 -15.40 -18.47
CA GLY A 9 -19.38 -14.67 -18.30
C GLY A 9 -20.07 -14.92 -16.96
N GLU A 10 -19.32 -15.32 -15.93
CA GLU A 10 -19.84 -15.49 -14.57
C GLU A 10 -20.02 -14.13 -13.87
N VAL A 11 -19.24 -13.13 -14.27
CA VAL A 11 -19.30 -11.74 -13.79
C VAL A 11 -19.06 -10.77 -14.96
N ASP A 12 -19.57 -9.55 -14.85
CA ASP A 12 -19.42 -8.52 -15.90
C ASP A 12 -18.01 -7.91 -15.96
N ALA A 13 -17.34 -7.81 -14.81
CA ALA A 13 -16.01 -7.22 -14.70
C ALA A 13 -15.24 -7.79 -13.49
N GLY A 14 -13.92 -7.63 -13.50
CA GLY A 14 -13.03 -8.07 -12.43
C GLY A 14 -12.04 -6.98 -12.04
N VAL A 15 -11.80 -6.84 -10.73
CA VAL A 15 -10.76 -5.93 -10.22
C VAL A 15 -9.45 -6.69 -10.10
N LEU A 16 -8.42 -6.24 -10.82
CA LEU A 16 -7.08 -6.81 -10.76
C LEU A 16 -6.21 -5.98 -9.80
N ILE A 17 -5.50 -6.70 -8.92
CA ILE A 17 -4.55 -6.16 -7.94
C ILE A 17 -3.27 -7.01 -7.95
N HIS A 18 -2.24 -6.60 -7.19
CA HIS A 18 -0.94 -7.27 -7.13
C HIS A 18 -0.28 -7.38 -8.52
N GLU A 19 0.38 -8.51 -8.81
CA GLU A 19 1.06 -8.74 -10.08
C GLU A 19 0.13 -8.82 -11.29
N SER A 20 -1.17 -9.12 -11.07
CA SER A 20 -2.16 -9.28 -12.15
C SER A 20 -2.45 -7.98 -12.89
N ILE A 21 -2.03 -6.81 -12.38
CA ILE A 21 -2.15 -5.53 -13.10
C ILE A 21 -1.15 -5.41 -14.27
N LEU A 22 -0.09 -6.23 -14.28
CA LEU A 22 0.97 -6.15 -15.28
C LEU A 22 0.66 -6.97 -16.53
N THR A 23 -0.14 -8.04 -16.36
CA THR A 23 -0.51 -8.97 -17.44
C THR A 23 -1.88 -9.57 -17.13
N TYR A 24 -2.77 -9.49 -18.09
CA TYR A 24 -4.08 -10.13 -18.09
C TYR A 24 -4.36 -10.72 -19.48
N ASP A 25 -5.35 -11.62 -19.58
CA ASP A 25 -5.71 -12.31 -20.83
C ASP A 25 -5.96 -11.32 -21.97
N GLU A 26 -5.43 -11.62 -23.15
CA GLU A 26 -5.50 -10.77 -24.35
C GLU A 26 -6.92 -10.53 -24.87
N LYS A 27 -7.89 -11.33 -24.42
CA LYS A 27 -9.32 -11.15 -24.74
C LYS A 27 -10.01 -10.14 -23.83
N LEU A 28 -9.34 -9.66 -22.80
CA LEU A 28 -9.85 -8.66 -21.86
C LEU A 28 -9.29 -7.28 -22.20
N GLU A 29 -10.00 -6.24 -21.78
CA GLU A 29 -9.55 -4.85 -21.87
C GLU A 29 -9.71 -4.14 -20.53
N VAL A 30 -8.99 -3.02 -20.36
CA VAL A 30 -9.09 -2.20 -19.15
C VAL A 30 -10.20 -1.18 -19.36
N GLU A 31 -11.34 -1.41 -18.70
CA GLU A 31 -12.47 -0.48 -18.70
C GLU A 31 -12.15 0.81 -17.93
N ALA A 32 -11.55 0.68 -16.75
CA ALA A 32 -11.18 1.82 -15.91
C ALA A 32 -9.94 1.52 -15.06
N LYS A 33 -9.15 2.56 -14.79
CA LYS A 33 -8.04 2.48 -13.83
C LYS A 33 -8.46 3.15 -12.53
N ILE A 34 -8.25 2.46 -11.41
CA ILE A 34 -8.47 3.02 -10.07
C ILE A 34 -7.67 4.31 -9.85
N TRP A 35 -6.48 4.41 -10.45
CA TRP A 35 -5.69 5.65 -10.44
C TRP A 35 -6.42 6.83 -11.08
N ASP A 36 -7.06 6.64 -12.24
CA ASP A 36 -7.74 7.72 -12.96
C ASP A 36 -8.98 8.17 -12.16
N ILE A 37 -9.73 7.21 -11.61
CA ILE A 37 -10.87 7.48 -10.71
C ILE A 37 -10.42 8.24 -9.47
N TRP A 38 -9.34 7.80 -8.83
CA TRP A 38 -8.78 8.49 -7.67
C TRP A 38 -8.34 9.91 -8.01
N SER A 39 -7.64 10.09 -9.13
CA SER A 39 -7.17 11.39 -9.63
C SER A 39 -8.33 12.37 -9.79
N GLU A 40 -9.44 11.90 -10.38
CA GLU A 40 -10.66 12.68 -10.54
C GLU A 40 -11.32 13.03 -9.20
N LEU A 41 -11.52 12.04 -8.31
CA LEU A 41 -12.22 12.23 -7.04
C LEU A 41 -11.46 13.11 -6.06
N ASN A 42 -10.13 12.97 -6.00
CA ASN A 42 -9.33 13.70 -5.03
C ASN A 42 -9.13 15.16 -5.49
N GLY A 43 -9.19 15.44 -6.80
CA GLY A 43 -9.12 16.79 -7.39
C GLY A 43 -7.76 17.48 -7.25
N GLU A 44 -6.77 16.77 -6.70
CA GLU A 44 -5.41 17.20 -6.46
C GLU A 44 -4.43 16.18 -7.06
N ASN A 45 -3.13 16.50 -7.07
CA ASN A 45 -2.10 15.54 -7.47
C ASN A 45 -1.65 14.69 -6.28
N LEU A 46 -2.59 14.06 -5.58
CA LEU A 46 -2.31 13.24 -4.40
C LEU A 46 -1.99 11.79 -4.81
N PRO A 47 -0.98 11.15 -4.18
CA PRO A 47 -0.71 9.72 -4.42
C PRO A 47 -1.91 8.87 -3.97
N LEU A 48 -2.13 7.73 -4.61
CA LEU A 48 -3.21 6.80 -4.25
C LEU A 48 -2.78 5.94 -3.05
N PRO A 49 -3.45 6.04 -1.89
CA PRO A 49 -3.16 5.16 -0.75
C PRO A 49 -3.66 3.74 -1.06
N LEU A 50 -2.75 2.78 -1.25
CA LEU A 50 -3.08 1.39 -1.59
C LEU A 50 -2.98 0.42 -0.41
N GLY A 51 -2.00 0.64 0.47
CA GLY A 51 -1.74 -0.24 1.59
C GLY A 51 -0.86 0.44 2.63
N GLY A 52 -0.97 -0.03 3.87
CA GLY A 52 -0.19 0.45 5.00
C GLY A 52 -0.04 -0.64 6.06
N MET A 53 0.94 -0.46 6.95
CA MET A 53 1.10 -1.33 8.11
C MET A 53 0.31 -0.74 9.28
N ALA A 54 -0.61 -1.53 9.84
CA ALA A 54 -1.39 -1.16 11.00
C ALA A 54 -0.99 -2.01 12.21
N ILE A 55 -0.92 -1.37 13.38
CA ILE A 55 -0.66 -2.05 14.64
C ILE A 55 -1.90 -1.99 15.54
N ARG A 56 -2.17 -3.08 16.28
CA ARG A 56 -3.32 -3.15 17.17
C ARG A 56 -3.11 -2.21 18.36
N ARG A 57 -4.09 -1.34 18.64
CA ARG A 57 -4.07 -0.35 19.73
C ARG A 57 -3.84 -0.93 21.14
N SER A 58 -4.11 -2.22 21.34
CA SER A 58 -3.87 -2.89 22.63
C SER A 58 -2.43 -3.35 22.86
N ILE A 59 -1.54 -3.19 21.87
CA ILE A 59 -0.11 -3.45 22.05
C ILE A 59 0.48 -2.31 22.91
N PRO A 60 1.28 -2.63 23.95
CA PRO A 60 1.89 -1.61 24.79
C PRO A 60 2.67 -0.58 23.96
N LEU A 61 2.53 0.70 24.31
CA LEU A 61 3.04 1.79 23.48
C LEU A 61 4.55 1.73 23.22
N LEU A 62 5.36 1.34 24.21
CA LEU A 62 6.80 1.16 24.01
C LEU A 62 7.11 0.03 23.02
N ASP A 63 6.33 -1.05 23.04
CA ASP A 63 6.49 -2.15 22.09
C ASP A 63 6.07 -1.72 20.69
N ALA A 64 4.98 -0.94 20.57
CA ALA A 64 4.52 -0.39 19.29
C ALA A 64 5.59 0.50 18.64
N ILE A 65 6.17 1.43 19.40
CA ILE A 65 7.28 2.30 18.94
C ILE A 65 8.48 1.46 18.51
N ASN A 66 8.87 0.44 19.30
CA ASN A 66 10.00 -0.42 18.95
C ASN A 66 9.72 -1.25 17.68
N ILE A 67 8.48 -1.74 17.50
CA ILE A 67 8.07 -2.47 16.29
C ILE A 67 8.16 -1.57 15.06
N GLU A 68 7.64 -0.34 15.14
CA GLU A 68 7.76 0.65 14.07
C GLU A 68 9.22 0.90 13.70
N GLU A 69 10.08 1.19 14.68
CA GLU A 69 11.53 1.40 14.44
C GLU A 69 12.20 0.19 13.76
N ILE A 70 11.84 -1.04 14.16
CA ILE A 70 12.38 -2.27 13.57
C ILE A 70 11.90 -2.43 12.12
N LEU A 71 10.60 -2.23 11.87
CA LEU A 71 10.02 -2.38 10.53
C LEU A 71 10.54 -1.31 9.57
N THR A 72 10.65 -0.05 10.00
CA THR A 72 11.24 1.02 9.19
C THR A 72 12.68 0.67 8.79
N LYS A 73 13.50 0.15 9.71
CA LYS A 73 14.86 -0.33 9.40
C LYS A 73 14.84 -1.52 8.45
N ALA A 74 13.93 -2.47 8.63
CA ALA A 74 13.80 -3.62 7.73
C ALA A 74 13.44 -3.19 6.31
N VAL A 75 12.53 -2.22 6.14
CA VAL A 75 12.17 -1.64 4.84
C VAL A 75 13.38 -0.92 4.22
N GLN A 76 14.14 -0.15 4.99
CA GLN A 76 15.37 0.50 4.51
C GLN A 76 16.41 -0.51 4.01
N ILE A 77 16.63 -1.59 4.77
CA ILE A 77 17.55 -2.67 4.37
C ILE A 77 17.05 -3.34 3.09
N ALA A 78 15.75 -3.61 3.01
CA ALA A 78 15.17 -4.24 1.82
C ALA A 78 15.28 -3.35 0.58
N ASN A 79 15.01 -2.06 0.73
CA ASN A 79 15.09 -1.08 -0.34
C ASN A 79 16.54 -0.88 -0.84
N SER A 80 17.53 -0.90 0.06
CA SER A 80 18.96 -0.80 -0.31
C SER A 80 19.53 -2.09 -0.92
N HIS A 81 18.89 -3.25 -0.72
CA HIS A 81 19.37 -4.56 -1.20
C HIS A 81 18.37 -5.26 -2.14
N LYS A 82 17.61 -4.49 -2.93
CA LYS A 82 16.55 -5.01 -3.83
C LYS A 82 16.99 -6.15 -4.73
N GLU A 83 18.18 -6.07 -5.33
CA GLU A 83 18.67 -7.10 -6.26
C GLU A 83 18.87 -8.45 -5.56
N ILE A 84 19.45 -8.44 -4.37
CA ILE A 84 19.65 -9.66 -3.56
C ILE A 84 18.29 -10.24 -3.14
N LEU A 85 17.38 -9.39 -2.66
CA LEU A 85 16.06 -9.84 -2.24
C LEU A 85 15.23 -10.39 -3.40
N SER A 86 15.23 -9.72 -4.55
CA SER A 86 14.51 -10.17 -5.75
C SER A 86 14.98 -11.56 -6.17
N LYS A 87 16.30 -11.79 -6.17
CA LYS A 87 16.88 -13.11 -6.44
C LYS A 87 16.44 -14.16 -5.43
N MET A 88 16.50 -13.84 -4.13
CA MET A 88 16.06 -14.76 -3.07
C MET A 88 14.57 -15.10 -3.15
N LEU A 89 13.71 -14.15 -3.52
CA LEU A 89 12.27 -14.37 -3.68
C LEU A 89 11.97 -15.36 -4.82
N ILE A 90 12.69 -15.23 -5.94
CA ILE A 90 12.57 -16.13 -7.09
C ILE A 90 13.08 -17.52 -6.72
N GLU A 91 14.29 -17.64 -6.14
CA GLU A 91 14.90 -18.92 -5.75
C GLU A 91 14.05 -19.71 -4.75
N ARG A 92 13.26 -19.02 -3.92
CA ARG A 92 12.38 -19.62 -2.91
C ARG A 92 10.95 -19.86 -3.40
N ASN A 93 10.64 -19.61 -4.67
CA ASN A 93 9.29 -19.70 -5.24
C ASN A 93 8.25 -18.87 -4.46
N LEU A 94 8.66 -17.71 -3.93
CA LEU A 94 7.77 -16.79 -3.19
C LEU A 94 7.04 -15.81 -4.12
N VAL A 95 7.40 -15.80 -5.40
CA VAL A 95 6.84 -14.93 -6.44
C VAL A 95 6.57 -15.74 -7.69
N ARG A 96 5.49 -15.40 -8.40
CA ARG A 96 5.02 -16.12 -9.61
C ARG A 96 5.46 -15.48 -10.92
N VAL A 97 6.29 -14.46 -10.85
CA VAL A 97 6.68 -13.61 -11.98
C VAL A 97 8.17 -13.75 -12.30
N ASN A 98 8.54 -13.44 -13.55
CA ASN A 98 9.94 -13.41 -13.95
C ASN A 98 10.69 -12.24 -13.27
N SER A 99 12.03 -12.26 -13.37
CA SER A 99 12.90 -11.27 -12.72
C SER A 99 12.62 -9.83 -13.15
N GLU A 100 12.34 -9.58 -14.42
CA GLU A 100 12.09 -8.23 -14.94
C GLU A 100 10.74 -7.68 -14.44
N THR A 101 9.70 -8.51 -14.47
CA THR A 101 8.36 -8.19 -13.95
C THR A 101 8.40 -7.94 -12.45
N LEU A 102 9.15 -8.75 -11.69
CA LEU A 102 9.35 -8.55 -10.25
C LEU A 102 10.06 -7.23 -9.96
N LYS A 103 11.12 -6.92 -10.70
CA LYS A 103 11.87 -5.67 -10.54
C LYS A 103 11.00 -4.45 -10.81
N LYS A 104 10.18 -4.50 -11.87
CA LYS A 104 9.19 -3.47 -12.18
C LYS A 104 8.18 -3.33 -11.05
N TYR A 105 7.59 -4.44 -10.59
CA TYR A 105 6.63 -4.44 -9.47
C TYR A 105 7.22 -3.83 -8.19
N LEU A 106 8.42 -4.23 -7.79
CA LEU A 106 9.09 -3.69 -6.61
C LEU A 106 9.43 -2.21 -6.74
N SER A 107 9.77 -1.72 -7.93
CA SER A 107 10.01 -0.29 -8.14
C SER A 107 8.77 0.59 -7.93
N LEU A 108 7.57 0.03 -8.15
CA LEU A 108 6.29 0.74 -7.98
C LEU A 108 5.88 0.86 -6.51
N TYR A 109 6.15 -0.17 -5.70
CA TYR A 109 5.58 -0.30 -4.35
C TYR A 109 6.61 -0.33 -3.21
N ALA A 110 7.89 -0.54 -3.52
CA ALA A 110 8.97 -0.59 -2.55
C ALA A 110 10.08 0.35 -3.00
N ASN A 111 9.92 1.64 -2.72
CA ASN A 111 10.86 2.71 -3.06
C ASN A 111 11.18 3.56 -1.81
N ASP A 112 11.95 4.64 -1.98
CA ASP A 112 12.36 5.51 -0.88
C ASP A 112 11.16 6.16 -0.16
N GLU A 113 10.05 6.37 -0.88
CA GLU A 113 8.79 6.92 -0.36
C GLU A 113 7.98 5.88 0.45
N SER A 114 8.44 4.62 0.50
CA SER A 114 7.79 3.54 1.25
C SER A 114 8.34 3.35 2.67
N ILE A 115 9.38 4.10 3.05
CA ILE A 115 10.09 3.94 4.34
C ILE A 115 9.30 4.57 5.50
N THR A 116 8.78 5.77 5.29
CA THR A 116 8.00 6.54 6.26
C THR A 116 6.99 7.37 5.50
N LEU A 117 5.77 7.48 6.04
CA LEU A 117 4.74 8.32 5.46
C LEU A 117 5.19 9.80 5.46
N SER A 118 5.13 10.41 4.29
CA SER A 118 5.34 11.84 4.08
C SER A 118 4.04 12.62 4.28
N GLU A 119 4.16 13.94 4.47
CA GLU A 119 3.00 14.84 4.60
C GLU A 119 2.00 14.72 3.43
N ILE A 120 2.48 14.55 2.20
CA ILE A 120 1.61 14.39 1.04
C ILE A 120 0.87 13.04 1.04
N GLN A 121 1.50 11.98 1.57
CA GLN A 121 0.85 10.68 1.73
C GLN A 121 -0.16 10.70 2.88
N LEU A 122 0.13 11.38 3.99
CA LEU A 122 -0.83 11.60 5.07
C LEU A 122 -2.04 12.41 4.57
N LYS A 123 -1.79 13.46 3.78
CA LYS A 123 -2.86 14.23 3.12
C LYS A 123 -3.71 13.36 2.19
N ALA A 124 -3.09 12.47 1.42
CA ALA A 124 -3.81 11.53 0.57
C ALA A 124 -4.71 10.56 1.36
N ILE A 125 -4.23 10.04 2.49
CA ILE A 125 -5.03 9.18 3.38
C ILE A 125 -6.21 9.96 3.97
N ASN A 126 -5.98 11.19 4.45
CA ASN A 126 -7.06 12.05 4.94
C ASN A 126 -8.08 12.36 3.84
N LYS A 127 -7.64 12.58 2.60
CA LYS A 127 -8.56 12.78 1.48
C LYS A 127 -9.41 11.55 1.19
N LEU A 128 -8.82 10.35 1.29
CA LEU A 128 -9.57 9.09 1.16
C LEU A 128 -10.64 8.97 2.26
N PHE A 129 -10.30 9.28 3.51
CA PHE A 129 -11.26 9.29 4.62
C PHE A 129 -12.36 10.35 4.45
N GLU A 130 -12.01 11.54 3.99
CA GLU A 130 -12.96 12.61 3.67
C GLU A 130 -13.97 12.18 2.60
N LEU A 131 -13.49 11.58 1.50
CA LEU A 131 -14.35 11.05 0.43
C LEU A 131 -15.29 9.96 0.97
N GLY A 132 -14.77 9.03 1.76
CA GLY A 132 -15.57 7.97 2.37
C GLY A 132 -16.62 8.50 3.35
N PHE A 133 -16.26 9.49 4.17
CA PHE A 133 -17.18 10.14 5.11
C PHE A 133 -18.31 10.87 4.37
N ASN A 134 -17.98 11.67 3.36
CA ASN A 134 -18.96 12.38 2.53
C ASN A 134 -19.91 11.42 1.79
N ALA A 135 -19.44 10.22 1.46
CA ALA A 135 -20.25 9.16 0.86
C ALA A 135 -20.99 8.27 1.89
N GLY A 136 -20.83 8.51 3.19
CA GLY A 136 -21.53 7.79 4.26
C GLY A 136 -20.92 6.44 4.65
N PHE A 137 -19.64 6.17 4.31
CA PHE A 137 -18.94 4.96 4.73
C PHE A 137 -18.39 5.02 6.16
N TYR A 138 -18.27 6.22 6.73
CA TYR A 138 -17.79 6.45 8.10
C TYR A 138 -18.78 7.32 8.85
N ASP A 139 -19.03 7.00 10.13
CA ASP A 139 -19.92 7.79 11.00
C ASP A 139 -19.29 9.13 11.41
N GLU A 140 -17.96 9.19 11.42
CA GLU A 140 -17.17 10.37 11.80
C GLU A 140 -15.99 10.55 10.84
N LEU A 141 -15.57 11.81 10.67
CA LEU A 141 -14.40 12.13 9.89
C LEU A 141 -13.14 11.69 10.65
N VAL A 142 -12.37 10.78 10.06
CA VAL A 142 -11.12 10.26 10.63
C VAL A 142 -9.95 11.14 10.20
N ASP A 143 -9.13 11.55 11.16
CA ASP A 143 -7.80 12.12 10.89
C ASP A 143 -6.73 11.03 11.09
N VAL A 144 -5.92 10.79 10.06
CA VAL A 144 -4.80 9.85 10.10
C VAL A 144 -3.79 10.20 11.19
N ASN A 145 -3.63 11.48 11.53
CA ASN A 145 -2.69 11.93 12.55
C ASN A 145 -3.03 11.37 13.94
N ASP A 146 -4.31 11.18 14.23
CA ASP A 146 -4.78 10.55 15.48
C ASP A 146 -4.52 9.04 15.53
N CYS A 147 -4.12 8.45 14.41
CA CYS A 147 -3.84 7.03 14.26
C CYS A 147 -2.34 6.70 14.23
N LEU A 148 -1.46 7.71 14.21
CA LEU A 148 -0.02 7.52 14.21
C LEU A 148 0.48 7.09 15.60
N ILE A 149 1.61 6.37 15.63
CA ILE A 149 2.26 5.97 16.88
C ILE A 149 2.98 7.21 17.47
N PRO A 150 2.70 7.61 18.72
CA PRO A 150 3.32 8.80 19.33
C PRO A 150 4.76 8.52 19.77
N ILE A 151 5.69 8.56 18.82
CA ILE A 151 7.11 8.23 19.01
C ILE A 151 7.81 9.11 20.05
N GLU A 152 7.33 10.33 20.27
CA GLU A 152 7.82 11.26 21.28
C GLU A 152 7.65 10.74 22.71
N TYR A 153 6.71 9.81 22.95
CA TYR A 153 6.50 9.18 24.24
C TYR A 153 7.77 8.51 24.79
N LYS A 154 8.57 7.90 23.91
CA LYS A 154 9.84 7.27 24.31
C LYS A 154 10.83 8.28 24.89
N LYS A 155 10.88 9.51 24.36
CA LYS A 155 11.75 10.58 24.89
C LYS A 155 11.27 11.03 26.26
N VAL A 156 9.97 11.25 26.43
CA VAL A 156 9.36 11.71 27.70
C VAL A 156 9.45 10.65 28.80
N ARG A 157 9.33 9.36 28.45
CA ARG A 157 9.34 8.28 29.44
C ARG A 157 10.70 8.03 30.09
N PHE A 158 11.78 8.36 29.38
CA PHE A 158 13.17 8.08 29.76
C PHE A 158 14.03 9.34 29.95
N SER A 159 13.45 10.54 29.86
CA SER A 159 14.07 11.79 30.32
C SER A 159 14.03 11.89 31.84
#